data_AF-A0A940L6V1-F1
#
_entry.id   AF-A0A940L6V1-F1
#
_cell.length_a   1.000
_cell.length_b   1.000
_cell.length_c   1.000
_cell.angle_alpha   90.00
_cell.angle_beta   90.00
_cell.angle_gamma   90.00
#
_symmetry.space_group_name_H-M   'P 1'
#
loop_
_entity.id
_entity.type
_entity.pdbx_description
1 polymer ?
#
loop_
_entity_poly.entity_id
_entity_poly.type
_entity_poly.pdbx_seq_one_letter_code
_entity_poly.pdbx_strand_id
1 'polypeptide(L)'
;MHKITGFFVGICLLFSVSAQADAIVPLTNDDPITNQTLERDMFDFVAQTLGSGKMASHMSCTLKTRVGRELRKFSTGSEWVEYIEVNFNSSEFDGGKKTSFKIPMGARYGVRKTPNQWSAMGEDIKIELGDRYGHWIRFAHDGNGRLILLQLGNDLAVNPCSRR
;
A
#
# COMPACT_ATOMS: atom_id res chain seq x y z
N MET A 1 -44.06 -60.95 -19.32
CA MET A 1 -44.31 -59.50 -19.23
C MET A 1 -44.14 -59.10 -17.76
N HIS A 2 -43.04 -58.41 -17.42
CA HIS A 2 -43.03 -57.03 -16.90
C HIS A 2 -43.72 -56.92 -15.51
N LYS A 3 -43.13 -56.37 -14.45
CA LYS A 3 -41.93 -55.54 -14.27
C LYS A 3 -41.56 -55.56 -12.78
N ILE A 4 -40.26 -55.37 -12.55
CA ILE A 4 -39.59 -55.12 -11.26
C ILE A 4 -40.04 -53.76 -10.70
N THR A 5 -39.67 -53.49 -9.44
CA THR A 5 -39.19 -52.21 -8.87
C THR A 5 -40.10 -51.44 -7.90
N GLY A 6 -39.55 -51.16 -6.73
CA GLY A 6 -40.04 -50.24 -5.70
C GLY A 6 -39.18 -50.40 -4.43
N PHE A 7 -37.85 -50.30 -4.55
CA PHE A 7 -37.07 -49.09 -4.24
C PHE A 7 -37.38 -48.49 -2.86
N PHE A 8 -36.67 -49.03 -1.86
CA PHE A 8 -36.40 -48.38 -0.58
C PHE A 8 -35.65 -47.06 -0.84
N VAL A 9 -36.27 -45.93 -0.56
CA VAL A 9 -35.57 -44.64 -0.46
C VAL A 9 -35.24 -44.43 1.01
N GLY A 10 -34.06 -44.94 1.39
CA GLY A 10 -33.42 -44.58 2.64
C GLY A 10 -33.04 -43.11 2.60
N ILE A 11 -33.67 -42.31 3.46
CA ILE A 11 -33.28 -40.94 3.75
C ILE A 11 -31.96 -41.01 4.53
N CYS A 12 -30.84 -41.09 3.81
CA CYS A 12 -29.55 -40.68 4.35
C CYS A 12 -29.55 -39.15 4.36
N LEU A 13 -29.95 -38.59 5.50
CA LEU A 13 -29.55 -37.25 5.93
C LEU A 13 -28.02 -37.25 6.07
N LEU A 14 -27.34 -37.12 4.93
CA LEU A 14 -25.94 -36.73 4.90
C LEU A 14 -25.92 -35.29 5.36
N PHE A 15 -25.51 -35.12 6.61
CA PHE A 15 -25.02 -33.88 7.16
C PHE A 15 -23.92 -33.38 6.22
N SER A 16 -24.26 -32.48 5.31
CA SER A 16 -23.32 -31.63 4.61
C SER A 16 -22.73 -30.68 5.66
N VAL A 17 -21.80 -31.20 6.46
CA VAL A 17 -20.89 -30.38 7.23
C VAL A 17 -20.04 -29.68 6.19
N SER A 18 -20.51 -28.52 5.73
CA SER A 18 -19.72 -27.56 4.99
C SER A 18 -18.65 -27.09 5.95
N ALA A 19 -17.59 -27.89 6.08
CA ALA A 19 -16.29 -27.42 6.47
C ALA A 19 -15.87 -26.45 5.36
N GLN A 20 -16.29 -25.19 5.51
CA GLN A 20 -15.59 -24.09 4.89
C GLN A 20 -14.21 -24.15 5.54
N ALA A 21 -13.31 -24.88 4.89
CA ALA A 21 -11.90 -24.68 5.09
C ALA A 21 -11.71 -23.20 4.77
N ASP A 22 -11.59 -22.38 5.81
CA ASP A 22 -10.94 -21.09 5.73
C ASP A 22 -9.61 -21.39 5.07
N ALA A 23 -9.57 -21.22 3.75
CA ALA A 23 -8.33 -21.20 3.02
C ALA A 23 -7.59 -20.03 3.65
N ILE A 24 -6.69 -20.35 4.58
CA ILE A 24 -5.65 -19.44 5.04
C ILE A 24 -4.89 -19.15 3.75
N VAL A 25 -5.33 -18.10 3.04
CA VAL A 25 -4.59 -17.54 1.92
C VAL A 25 -3.23 -17.26 2.52
N PRO A 26 -2.17 -17.95 2.08
CA PRO A 26 -0.86 -17.68 2.62
C PRO A 26 -0.66 -16.18 2.44
N LEU A 27 -0.37 -15.48 3.53
CA LEU A 27 0.19 -14.14 3.49
C LEU A 27 1.57 -14.31 2.86
N THR A 28 1.64 -14.57 1.54
CA THR A 28 2.79 -14.20 0.76
C THR A 28 3.05 -12.77 1.14
N ASN A 29 4.23 -12.51 1.70
CA ASN A 29 4.65 -11.17 2.05
C ASN A 29 4.79 -10.42 0.73
N ASP A 30 3.65 -9.96 0.22
CA ASP A 30 3.43 -9.33 -1.07
C ASP A 30 3.86 -7.86 -1.00
N ASP A 31 4.93 -7.59 -0.27
CA ASP A 31 5.52 -6.28 -0.12
C ASP A 31 6.71 -6.17 -1.07
N PRO A 32 6.87 -5.03 -1.77
CA PRO A 32 8.08 -4.77 -2.54
C PRO A 32 9.32 -4.88 -1.64
N ILE A 33 10.33 -5.63 -2.09
CA ILE A 33 11.62 -5.75 -1.39
C ILE A 33 12.37 -4.42 -1.50
N THR A 34 12.72 -3.83 -0.35
CA THR A 34 13.29 -2.48 -0.22
C THR A 34 14.81 -2.47 -0.38
N ASN A 35 15.34 -2.93 -1.50
CA ASN A 35 16.80 -3.08 -1.71
C ASN A 35 17.45 -1.98 -2.56
N GLN A 36 16.69 -0.99 -3.02
CA GLN A 36 17.19 0.12 -3.84
C GLN A 36 17.27 1.41 -3.03
N THR A 37 18.12 2.35 -3.45
CA THR A 37 18.28 3.66 -2.82
C THR A 37 17.60 4.72 -3.66
N LEU A 38 16.81 5.58 -3.02
CA LEU A 38 16.03 6.64 -3.66
C LEU A 38 16.95 7.75 -4.19
N GLU A 39 17.47 7.53 -5.40
CA GLU A 39 18.28 8.47 -6.18
C GLU A 39 17.40 9.51 -6.91
N ARG A 40 18.04 10.50 -7.56
CA ARG A 40 17.37 11.67 -8.14
C ARG A 40 16.18 11.33 -9.03
N ASP A 41 16.38 10.47 -10.02
CA ASP A 41 15.33 10.15 -11.01
C ASP A 41 14.10 9.54 -10.34
N MET A 42 14.32 8.61 -9.41
CA MET A 42 13.22 7.99 -8.67
C MET A 42 12.61 8.95 -7.64
N PHE A 43 13.43 9.79 -7.00
CA PHE A 43 12.95 10.83 -6.09
C PHE A 43 12.00 11.80 -6.79
N ASP A 44 12.37 12.27 -7.98
CA ASP A 44 11.56 13.16 -8.81
C ASP A 44 10.29 12.45 -9.28
N PHE A 45 10.39 11.18 -9.68
CA PHE A 45 9.22 10.35 -10.01
C PHE A 45 8.25 10.20 -8.82
N VAL A 46 8.76 9.89 -7.63
CA VAL A 46 7.94 9.76 -6.41
C VAL A 46 7.28 11.10 -6.07
N ALA A 47 8.03 12.20 -6.14
CA ALA A 47 7.52 13.55 -5.88
C ALA A 47 6.40 13.91 -6.85
N GLN A 48 6.59 13.64 -8.14
CA GLN A 48 5.59 13.87 -9.17
C GLN A 48 4.37 12.97 -9.00
N THR A 49 4.56 11.68 -8.72
CA THR A 49 3.46 10.72 -8.57
C THR A 49 2.59 11.08 -7.38
N LEU A 50 3.20 11.35 -6.23
CA LEU A 50 2.47 11.79 -5.04
C LEU A 50 1.90 13.22 -5.17
N GLY A 51 2.57 14.09 -5.93
CA GLY A 51 2.14 15.49 -6.14
C GLY A 51 1.12 15.72 -7.23
N SER A 52 0.96 14.77 -8.15
CA SER A 52 0.01 14.87 -9.26
C SER A 52 -1.44 14.98 -8.79
N GLY A 53 -1.73 14.62 -7.54
CA GLY A 53 -3.03 14.81 -6.89
C GLY A 53 -4.18 14.02 -7.52
N LYS A 54 -3.91 13.21 -8.56
CA LYS A 54 -4.91 12.38 -9.24
C LYS A 54 -5.14 11.12 -8.42
N MET A 55 -5.83 11.30 -7.31
CA MET A 55 -6.38 10.20 -6.54
C MET A 55 -7.42 9.49 -7.40
N ALA A 56 -7.42 8.17 -7.40
CA ALA A 56 -8.49 7.42 -8.03
C ALA A 56 -9.82 7.73 -7.33
N SER A 57 -10.93 7.62 -8.07
CA SER A 57 -12.26 8.06 -7.60
C SER A 57 -12.74 7.31 -6.34
N HIS A 58 -12.18 6.14 -6.05
CA HIS A 58 -12.47 5.37 -4.83
C HIS A 58 -11.63 5.78 -3.62
N MET A 59 -10.65 6.67 -3.78
CA MET A 59 -9.84 7.19 -2.67
C MET A 59 -10.49 8.44 -2.11
N SER A 60 -10.85 8.40 -0.83
CA SER A 60 -11.49 9.50 -0.14
C SER A 60 -10.52 10.16 0.84
N CYS A 61 -9.48 10.78 0.30
CA CYS A 61 -8.51 11.52 1.10
C CYS A 61 -7.85 12.59 0.24
N THR A 62 -7.29 13.60 0.88
CA THR A 62 -6.53 14.64 0.19
C THR A 62 -5.05 14.49 0.48
N LEU A 63 -4.25 14.64 -0.58
CA LEU A 63 -2.80 14.54 -0.55
C LEU A 63 -2.20 15.84 -1.08
N LYS A 64 -1.28 16.42 -0.33
CA LYS A 64 -0.46 17.55 -0.77
C LYS A 64 1.00 17.19 -0.58
N THR A 65 1.80 17.36 -1.63
CA THR A 65 3.24 17.15 -1.53
C THR A 65 4.02 18.39 -1.91
N ARG A 66 5.22 18.50 -1.36
CA ARG A 66 6.22 19.49 -1.79
C ARG A 66 7.62 18.90 -1.67
N VAL A 67 8.49 19.30 -2.58
CA VAL A 67 9.94 19.06 -2.44
C VAL A 67 10.52 20.17 -1.55
N GLY A 68 11.37 19.80 -0.61
CA GLY A 68 12.01 20.69 0.34
C GLY A 68 13.48 20.38 0.54
N ARG A 69 14.19 21.35 1.12
CA ARG A 69 15.60 21.26 1.51
C ARG A 69 15.77 21.75 2.93
N GLU A 70 16.60 21.08 3.71
CA GLU A 70 16.97 21.54 5.05
C GLU A 70 18.47 21.30 5.30
N LEU A 71 19.09 22.22 6.03
CA LEU A 71 20.48 22.10 6.44
C LEU A 71 20.54 21.20 7.68
N ARG A 72 21.23 20.07 7.60
CA ARG A 72 21.45 19.15 8.72
C ARG A 72 22.90 19.18 9.18
N LYS A 73 23.10 18.98 10.49
CA LYS A 73 24.43 18.89 11.10
C LYS A 73 24.80 17.43 11.27
N PHE A 74 25.97 17.06 10.76
CA PHE A 74 26.61 15.76 10.88
C PHE A 74 27.95 15.92 11.61
N SER A 75 28.58 14.81 12.01
CA SER A 75 29.92 14.82 12.61
C SER A 75 30.99 15.37 11.66
N THR A 76 30.74 15.32 10.35
CA THR A 76 31.62 15.79 9.26
C THR A 76 31.41 17.24 8.87
N GLY A 77 30.31 17.88 9.29
CA GLY A 77 29.96 19.24 8.88
C GLY A 77 28.46 19.45 8.75
N SER A 78 28.07 20.54 8.08
CA SER A 78 26.66 20.81 7.76
C SER A 78 26.40 20.56 6.29
N GLU A 79 25.35 19.82 5.98
CA GLU A 79 25.02 19.39 4.62
C GLU A 79 23.54 19.66 4.32
N TRP A 80 23.25 20.04 3.08
CA TRP A 80 21.88 20.20 2.61
C TRP A 80 21.28 18.84 2.27
N VAL A 81 20.15 18.53 2.90
CA VAL A 81 19.40 17.29 2.65
C VAL A 81 18.08 17.64 1.97
N GLU A 82 17.77 16.90 0.91
CA GLU A 82 16.52 16.99 0.17
C GLU A 82 15.48 16.00 0.71
N TYR A 83 14.22 16.41 0.69
CA TYR A 83 13.11 15.59 1.13
C TYR A 83 11.82 15.90 0.38
N ILE A 84 10.91 14.93 0.31
CA ILE A 84 9.52 15.11 -0.12
C ILE A 84 8.70 15.18 1.16
N GLU A 85 8.06 16.32 1.41
CA GLU A 85 7.06 16.41 2.48
C GLU A 85 5.70 16.04 1.92
N VAL A 86 5.05 15.11 2.61
CA VAL A 86 3.73 14.59 2.24
C VAL A 86 2.77 14.90 3.37
N ASN A 87 1.75 15.68 3.05
CA ASN A 87 0.67 16.03 3.95
C ASN A 87 -0.60 15.33 3.50
N PHE A 88 -1.09 14.45 4.36
CA PHE A 88 -2.23 13.59 4.12
C PHE A 88 -3.36 13.96 5.07
N ASN A 89 -4.59 14.00 4.53
CA ASN A 89 -5.78 14.24 5.34
C ASN A 89 -6.90 13.25 4.99
N SER A 90 -7.21 12.37 5.94
CA SER A 90 -8.37 11.47 5.93
C SER A 90 -9.40 11.81 7.00
N SER A 91 -9.40 13.04 7.55
CA SER A 91 -10.26 13.44 8.67
C SER A 91 -11.76 13.34 8.41
N GLU A 92 -12.18 13.15 7.17
CA GLU A 92 -13.59 12.92 6.80
C GLU A 92 -14.07 11.49 7.14
N PHE A 93 -13.21 10.65 7.74
CA PHE A 93 -13.48 9.28 8.15
C PHE A 93 -13.45 9.11 9.67
N ASP A 94 -14.23 8.14 10.16
CA ASP A 94 -14.16 7.70 11.54
C ASP A 94 -12.75 7.14 11.83
N GLY A 95 -12.08 7.70 12.85
CA GLY A 95 -10.67 7.44 13.14
C GLY A 95 -9.65 8.05 12.18
N GLY A 96 -10.08 8.86 11.20
CA GLY A 96 -9.22 9.56 10.25
C GLY A 96 -8.29 10.58 10.91
N LYS A 97 -7.10 10.78 10.34
CA LYS A 97 -6.07 11.68 10.91
C LYS A 97 -5.44 12.55 9.83
N LYS A 98 -5.01 13.74 10.27
CA LYS A 98 -4.05 14.54 9.51
C LYS A 98 -2.67 14.04 9.85
N THR A 99 -1.93 13.63 8.84
CA THR A 99 -0.58 13.08 9.00
C THR A 99 0.37 13.79 8.07
N SER A 100 1.55 14.10 8.59
CA SER A 100 2.63 14.71 7.82
C SER A 100 3.88 13.87 8.00
N PHE A 101 4.58 13.58 6.91
CA PHE A 101 5.83 12.84 6.94
C PHE A 101 6.78 13.34 5.84
N LYS A 102 8.07 13.07 6.02
CA LYS A 102 9.13 13.45 5.10
C LYS A 102 9.81 12.19 4.56
N ILE A 103 9.91 12.07 3.24
CA ILE A 103 10.68 11.04 2.56
C ILE A 103 12.05 11.65 2.22
N PRO A 104 13.14 11.25 2.88
CA PRO A 104 14.46 11.78 2.56
C PRO A 104 14.99 11.22 1.24
N MET A 105 15.74 12.02 0.50
CA MET A 105 16.58 11.50 -0.58
C MET A 105 17.57 10.48 0.00
N GLY A 106 17.80 9.38 -0.72
CA GLY A 106 18.60 8.26 -0.22
C GLY A 106 17.84 7.27 0.68
N ALA A 107 16.53 7.45 0.89
CA ALA A 107 15.68 6.44 1.52
C ALA A 107 15.75 5.10 0.78
N ARG A 108 15.56 3.98 1.50
CA ARG A 108 15.46 2.66 0.86
C ARG A 108 14.08 2.48 0.25
N TYR A 109 14.00 1.95 -0.96
CA TYR A 109 12.72 1.67 -1.61
C TYR A 109 12.72 0.34 -2.37
N GLY A 110 11.52 -0.14 -2.64
CA GLY A 110 11.25 -1.30 -3.47
C GLY A 110 10.07 -1.03 -4.40
N VAL A 111 10.10 -1.61 -5.59
CA VAL A 111 9.03 -1.49 -6.59
C VAL A 111 8.61 -2.88 -7.02
N ARG A 112 7.31 -3.06 -7.22
CA ARG A 112 6.76 -4.26 -7.81
C ARG A 112 5.66 -3.90 -8.78
N LYS A 113 5.72 -4.45 -9.99
CA LYS A 113 4.60 -4.42 -10.93
C LYS A 113 3.58 -5.43 -10.48
N THR A 114 2.35 -4.99 -10.23
CA THR A 114 1.29 -5.87 -9.74
C THR A 114 0.00 -5.58 -10.49
N PRO A 115 -0.77 -6.61 -10.85
CA PRO A 115 -2.08 -6.38 -11.36
C PRO A 115 -2.99 -5.82 -10.27
N ASN A 116 -3.81 -4.84 -10.62
CA ASN A 116 -4.81 -4.32 -9.70
C ASN A 116 -6.18 -4.27 -10.39
N GLN A 117 -7.23 -4.43 -9.58
CA GLN A 117 -8.61 -4.53 -10.05
C GLN A 117 -9.14 -3.27 -10.77
N TRP A 118 -8.41 -2.15 -10.73
CA TRP A 118 -8.88 -0.86 -11.26
C TRP A 118 -8.20 -0.46 -12.57
N SER A 119 -7.02 -1.00 -12.89
CA SER A 119 -6.22 -0.52 -14.02
C SER A 119 -5.40 -1.61 -14.72
N ALA A 120 -5.74 -2.88 -14.49
CA ALA A 120 -5.04 -4.05 -14.99
C ALA A 120 -3.61 -4.16 -14.45
N MET A 121 -2.67 -3.27 -14.80
CA MET A 121 -1.28 -3.27 -14.36
C MET A 121 -0.90 -1.92 -13.73
N GLY A 122 -0.33 -1.97 -12.53
CA GLY A 122 0.22 -0.81 -11.85
C GLY A 122 1.59 -1.10 -11.24
N GLU A 123 2.15 -0.10 -10.55
CA GLU A 123 3.34 -0.28 -9.73
C GLU A 123 3.02 0.02 -8.28
N ASP A 124 3.53 -0.83 -7.41
CA ASP A 124 3.41 -0.80 -5.96
C ASP A 124 4.80 -0.49 -5.40
N ILE A 125 4.90 0.63 -4.70
CA ILE A 125 6.16 1.22 -4.27
C ILE A 125 6.13 1.31 -2.75
N LYS A 126 7.15 0.75 -2.10
CA LYS A 126 7.38 0.84 -0.65
C LYS A 126 8.67 1.60 -0.40
N ILE A 127 8.64 2.59 0.48
CA ILE A 127 9.78 3.42 0.85
C ILE A 127 9.91 3.40 2.38
N GLU A 128 11.10 3.04 2.87
CA GLU A 128 11.46 3.08 4.29
C GLU A 128 11.96 4.48 4.65
N LEU A 129 11.41 5.06 5.73
CA LEU A 129 11.74 6.41 6.18
C LEU A 129 13.01 6.47 7.03
N GLY A 130 13.56 5.31 7.41
CA GLY A 130 14.85 5.19 8.09
C GLY A 130 14.86 5.69 9.54
N ASP A 131 13.70 5.78 10.19
CA ASP A 131 13.61 6.14 11.60
C ASP A 131 13.65 4.92 12.54
N ARG A 132 13.77 5.20 13.84
CA ARG A 132 13.91 4.18 14.89
C ARG A 132 12.76 3.17 14.96
N TYR A 133 11.58 3.54 14.47
CA TYR A 133 10.38 2.70 14.54
C TYR A 133 10.14 1.94 13.23
N GLY A 134 11.02 2.08 12.24
CA GLY A 134 10.88 1.41 10.95
C GLY A 134 9.68 1.93 10.16
N HIS A 135 9.35 3.22 10.25
CA HIS A 135 8.24 3.74 9.45
C HIS A 135 8.50 3.57 7.95
N TRP A 136 7.43 3.26 7.23
CA TRP A 136 7.43 3.12 5.79
C TRP A 136 6.18 3.76 5.20
N ILE A 137 6.31 4.27 3.99
CA ILE A 137 5.19 4.64 3.13
C ILE A 137 5.09 3.62 2.00
N ARG A 138 3.88 3.18 1.69
CA ARG A 138 3.59 2.36 0.51
C ARG A 138 2.54 3.05 -0.32
N PHE A 139 2.73 3.15 -1.61
CA PHE A 139 1.68 3.65 -2.50
C PHE A 139 1.69 2.86 -3.79
N ALA A 140 0.52 2.78 -4.44
CA ALA A 140 0.41 2.18 -5.75
C ALA A 140 -0.23 3.15 -6.74
N HIS A 141 0.21 3.08 -7.99
CA HIS A 141 -0.37 3.84 -9.09
C HIS A 141 -0.78 2.97 -10.27
N ASP A 142 -1.72 3.48 -11.06
CA ASP A 142 -2.40 2.78 -12.16
C ASP A 142 -1.66 2.76 -13.49
N GLY A 143 -0.34 3.04 -13.49
CA GLY A 143 0.46 3.24 -14.71
C GLY A 143 0.22 4.56 -15.45
N ASN A 144 -0.89 5.27 -15.20
CA ASN A 144 -1.18 6.61 -15.72
C ASN A 144 -0.88 7.73 -14.70
N GLY A 145 -0.21 7.36 -13.60
CA GLY A 145 0.15 8.25 -12.50
C GLY A 145 -0.99 8.55 -11.53
N ARG A 146 -2.15 7.86 -11.61
CA ARG A 146 -3.19 8.00 -10.59
C ARG A 146 -2.88 7.13 -9.39
N LEU A 147 -2.95 7.71 -8.19
CA LEU A 147 -2.80 6.95 -6.96
C LEU A 147 -4.06 6.12 -6.71
N ILE A 148 -3.88 4.83 -6.45
CA ILE A 148 -4.95 3.87 -6.16
C ILE A 148 -4.85 3.29 -4.74
N LEU A 149 -3.69 3.47 -4.10
CA LEU A 149 -3.39 3.08 -2.73
C LEU A 149 -2.37 4.06 -2.16
N LEU A 150 -2.56 4.43 -0.89
CA LEU A 150 -1.55 5.11 -0.10
C LEU A 150 -1.63 4.59 1.33
N GLN A 151 -0.50 4.13 1.84
CA GLN A 151 -0.33 3.55 3.15
C GLN A 151 0.92 4.09 3.83
N LEU A 152 0.88 4.08 5.14
CA LEU A 152 1.88 4.51 6.10
C LEU A 152 1.79 3.49 7.23
N GLY A 153 2.91 2.89 7.54
CA GLY A 153 3.00 1.96 8.64
C GLY A 153 4.34 2.10 9.30
N ASN A 154 4.55 1.25 10.28
CA ASN A 154 5.81 1.00 10.92
C ASN A 154 5.83 -0.46 11.38
N ASP A 155 6.91 -0.87 12.02
CA ASP A 155 7.07 -2.25 12.49
C ASP A 155 6.09 -2.62 13.63
N LEU A 156 5.35 -1.64 14.18
CA LEU A 156 4.45 -1.79 15.32
C LEU A 156 2.96 -1.62 14.97
N ALA A 157 2.61 -0.96 13.86
CA ALA A 157 1.25 -0.68 13.42
C ALA A 157 1.20 -0.19 11.95
N VAL A 158 0.11 -0.50 11.24
CA VAL A 158 -0.16 -0.04 9.86
C VAL A 158 -1.44 0.80 9.84
N ASN A 159 -1.45 2.02 9.28
CA ASN A 159 -2.60 2.66 8.59
C ASN A 159 -2.47 4.18 8.33
N PRO A 160 -2.82 4.60 7.10
CA PRO A 160 -3.51 5.87 6.88
C PRO A 160 -4.65 5.79 5.85
N CYS A 161 -4.81 4.69 5.10
CA CYS A 161 -5.96 4.47 4.21
C CYS A 161 -6.18 2.95 3.98
N SER A 162 -7.30 2.42 4.45
CA SER A 162 -7.75 1.07 4.14
C SER A 162 -9.06 1.12 3.34
N ARG A 163 -9.26 0.14 2.44
CA ARG A 163 -10.52 -0.03 1.70
C ARG A 163 -11.68 -0.24 2.67
N ARG A 164 -12.85 0.31 2.33
CA ARG A 164 -14.13 -0.29 2.70
C ARG A 164 -14.45 -1.43 1.75
#